data_AF-A0A5R2N174-F1
#
_entry.id   AF-A0A5R2N174-F1
#
_cell.length_a   1.000
_cell.length_b   1.000
_cell.length_c   1.000
_cell.angle_alpha   90.00
_cell.angle_beta   90.00
_cell.angle_gamma   90.00
#
_symmetry.space_group_name_H-M   'P 1'
#
loop_
_entity.id
_entity.type
_entity.pdbx_description
1 polymer ?
#
loop_
_entity_poly.entity_id
_entity_poly.type
_entity_poly.pdbx_seq_one_letter_code
_entity_poly.pdbx_strand_id
1 'polypeptide(L)' 'PAKPIKPRFAPEIAARIDALAWWDWPVEKLARAVPDMQAMPIEAFLDRWENDAV' A
#
# COMPACT_ATOMS: atom_id res chain seq x y z
N PRO A 1 -8.16 -25.62 -12.72
CA PRO A 1 -7.09 -24.60 -12.83
C PRO A 1 -7.65 -23.22 -12.47
N ALA A 2 -6.94 -22.43 -11.65
CA ALA A 2 -7.37 -21.09 -11.29
C ALA A 2 -7.26 -20.14 -12.49
N LYS A 3 -8.18 -19.17 -12.60
CA LYS A 3 -8.18 -18.12 -13.63
C LYS A 3 -8.32 -16.75 -12.96
N PRO A 4 -7.60 -15.71 -13.44
CA PRO A 4 -7.81 -14.35 -12.96
C PRO A 4 -9.25 -13.89 -13.17
N ILE A 5 -9.84 -13.26 -12.14
CA ILE A 5 -11.19 -12.68 -12.22
C ILE A 5 -11.08 -11.18 -12.51
N LYS A 6 -10.45 -10.43 -11.62
CA LYS A 6 -10.26 -8.98 -11.74
C LYS A 6 -9.09 -8.53 -10.84
N PRO A 7 -8.25 -7.58 -11.28
CA PRO A 7 -7.27 -6.96 -10.40
C PRO A 7 -7.95 -6.09 -9.33
N ARG A 8 -7.38 -6.04 -8.12
CA ARG A 8 -7.91 -5.23 -7.02
C ARG A 8 -7.71 -3.73 -7.26
N PHE A 9 -6.61 -3.36 -7.91
CA PHE A 9 -6.20 -2.00 -8.18
C PHE A 9 -5.77 -1.84 -9.64
N ALA A 10 -5.73 -0.59 -10.11
CA ALA A 10 -5.15 -0.26 -11.40
C ALA A 10 -3.63 -0.59 -11.40
N PRO A 11 -3.04 -0.94 -12.56
CA PRO A 11 -1.63 -1.36 -12.62
C PRO A 11 -0.64 -0.37 -11.99
N GLU A 12 -0.88 0.92 -12.15
CA GLU A 12 -0.06 2.00 -11.58
C GLU A 12 -0.12 2.03 -10.04
N ILE A 13 -1.29 1.79 -9.45
CA ILE A 13 -1.46 1.73 -8.00
C ILE A 13 -0.83 0.45 -7.43
N ALA A 14 -0.99 -0.68 -8.14
CA ALA A 14 -0.35 -1.94 -7.73
C ALA A 14 1.18 -1.80 -7.71
N ALA A 15 1.77 -1.19 -8.74
CA ALA A 15 3.21 -0.95 -8.80
C ALA A 15 3.72 -0.06 -7.65
N ARG A 16 2.94 0.96 -7.26
CA ARG A 16 3.24 1.82 -6.11
C ARG A 16 3.19 1.05 -4.78
N ILE A 17 2.17 0.20 -4.58
CA ILE A 17 2.06 -0.66 -3.39
C ILE A 17 3.25 -1.62 -3.31
N ASP A 18 3.64 -2.23 -4.43
CA ASP A 18 4.79 -3.14 -4.50
C ASP A 18 6.11 -2.42 -4.21
N ALA A 19 6.29 -1.19 -4.72
CA ALA A 19 7.47 -0.38 -4.44
C ALA A 19 7.54 0.09 -2.98
N LEU A 20 6.39 0.40 -2.36
CA LEU A 20 6.31 0.79 -0.96
C LEU A 20 6.70 -0.36 -0.01
N ALA A 21 6.37 -1.60 -0.40
CA ALA A 21 6.71 -2.83 0.32
C ALA A 21 6.41 -2.76 1.83
N TRP A 22 5.24 -2.23 2.19
CA TRP A 22 4.91 -1.92 3.59
C TRP A 22 4.92 -3.15 4.52
N TRP A 23 4.77 -4.35 3.96
CA TRP A 23 4.86 -5.61 4.69
C TRP A 23 6.28 -5.89 5.22
N ASP A 24 7.31 -5.27 4.65
CA ASP A 24 8.71 -5.40 5.10
C ASP A 24 9.10 -4.35 6.15
N TRP A 25 8.17 -3.48 6.57
CA TRP A 25 8.46 -2.44 7.54
C TRP A 25 8.61 -2.96 8.96
N PRO A 26 9.37 -2.24 9.82
CA PRO A 26 9.35 -2.47 11.26
C PRO A 26 7.92 -2.36 11.82
N VAL A 27 7.60 -3.18 12.83
CA VAL A 27 6.26 -3.29 13.42
C VAL A 27 5.74 -1.94 13.90
N GLU A 28 6.61 -1.09 14.44
CA GLU A 28 6.26 0.24 14.96
C GLU A 28 5.85 1.19 13.82
N LYS A 29 6.47 1.07 12.65
CA LYS A 29 6.09 1.85 11.46
C LYS A 29 4.77 1.33 10.92
N LEU A 30 4.63 0.00 10.79
CA LEU A 30 3.40 -0.62 10.32
C LEU A 30 2.20 -0.26 11.21
N ALA A 31 2.37 -0.31 12.54
CA ALA A 31 1.32 0.05 13.50
C ALA A 31 0.85 1.50 13.34
N ARG A 32 1.73 2.44 12.97
CA ARG A 32 1.36 3.83 12.66
C ARG A 32 0.63 3.97 11.32
N ALA A 33 0.92 3.10 10.36
CA ALA A 33 0.34 3.13 9.02
C ALA A 33 -1.03 2.45 8.93
N VAL A 34 -1.32 1.45 9.78
CA VAL A 34 -2.60 0.71 9.76
C VAL A 34 -3.84 1.62 9.86
N PRO A 35 -3.91 2.62 10.75
CA PRO A 35 -5.04 3.53 10.80
C PRO A 35 -5.26 4.29 9.48
N ASP A 36 -4.18 4.71 8.83
CA ASP A 36 -4.26 5.42 7.54
C ASP A 36 -4.72 4.48 6.42
N MET A 37 -4.22 3.22 6.39
CA MET A 37 -4.67 2.21 5.41
C MET A 37 -6.18 1.95 5.48
N GLN A 38 -6.77 2.06 6.67
CA GLN A 38 -8.20 1.83 6.88
C GLN A 38 -9.05 3.07 6.61
N ALA A 39 -8.52 4.26 6.87
CA ALA A 39 -9.26 5.51 6.81
C ALA A 39 -9.14 6.26 5.47
N MET A 40 -8.07 6.02 4.71
CA MET A 40 -7.74 6.82 3.54
C MET A 40 -7.98 6.08 2.22
N PRO A 41 -8.30 6.80 1.12
CA PRO A 41 -8.15 6.28 -0.23
C PRO A 41 -6.70 5.84 -0.48
N ILE A 42 -6.51 4.80 -1.31
CA ILE A 42 -5.20 4.19 -1.53
C ILE A 42 -4.18 5.18 -2.10
N GLU A 43 -4.61 6.08 -2.99
CA GLU A 43 -3.77 7.11 -3.58
C GLU A 43 -3.21 8.05 -2.51
N ALA A 44 -4.07 8.52 -1.59
CA ALA A 44 -3.68 9.40 -0.50
C ALA A 44 -2.78 8.69 0.53
N PHE A 45 -3.03 7.40 0.78
CA PHE A 45 -2.15 6.57 1.60
C PHE A 45 -0.75 6.48 0.99
N LEU A 46 -0.67 6.15 -0.31
CA LEU A 46 0.60 6.07 -1.04
C LEU A 46 1.32 7.42 -1.06
N ASP A 47 0.64 8.52 -1.38
CA ASP A 47 1.24 9.86 -1.39
C ASP A 47 1.85 10.23 -0.03
N ARG A 48 1.19 9.87 1.08
CA ARG A 48 1.70 10.15 2.42
C ARG A 48 2.92 9.29 2.75
N TRP A 49 2.83 7.99 2.49
CA TRP A 49 3.80 7.03 3.01
C TRP A 49 4.98 6.76 2.08
N GLU A 50 4.87 7.06 0.78
CA GLU A 50 6.03 7.08 -0.13
C GLU A 50 7.04 8.16 0.25
N ASN A 51 6.57 9.31 0.76
CA ASN A 51 7.43 10.39 1.21
C ASN A 51 8.06 10.12 2.59
N ASP A 52 7.44 9.28 3.42
CA ASP A 52 7.94 8.83 4.72
C ASP A 52 8.78 7.53 4.61
N ALA A 53 8.88 6.93 3.43
CA ALA A 53 9.60 5.67 3.18
C ALA A 53 11.13 5.79 3.09
N VAL A 54 11.69 6.97 3.41
CA VAL A 54 13.15 7.21 3.46
C VAL A 54 13.71 6.93 4.86
#